data_AF-A0A317CZ20-F1
#
_entry.id   AF-A0A317CZ20-F1
#
_cell.length_a   1.000
_cell.length_b   1.000
_cell.length_c   1.000
_cell.angle_alpha   90.00
_cell.angle_beta   90.00
_cell.angle_gamma   90.00
#
_symmetry.space_group_name_H-M   'P 1'
#
loop_
_entity.id
_entity.type
_entity.pdbx_description
1 polymer ?
#
loop_
_entity_poly.entity_id
_entity_poly.type
_entity_poly.pdbx_seq_one_letter_code
_entity_poly.pdbx_strand_id
1 'polypeptide(L)' 'MDLRARRVDTVRAFGTVALVAGFMTTLLTMSSGYEGLKPHIVAAFLILTGIGLRIEAAITDRTS' A
#
# COMPACT_ATOMS: atom_id res chain seq x y z
N MET A 1 17.38 18.30 -11.39
CA MET A 1 16.79 17.27 -10.51
C MET A 1 15.67 16.62 -11.26
N ASP A 2 15.72 15.30 -11.46
CA ASP A 2 14.73 14.60 -12.27
C ASP A 2 13.45 14.34 -11.47
N LEU A 3 12.45 15.21 -11.67
CA LEU A 3 11.18 15.20 -10.93
C LEU A 3 10.41 13.90 -11.15
N ARG A 4 10.63 13.23 -12.29
CA ARG A 4 9.95 11.99 -12.67
C ARG A 4 10.49 10.80 -11.87
N ALA A 5 11.81 10.66 -11.77
CA ALA A 5 12.45 9.64 -10.97
C ALA A 5 12.02 9.74 -9.49
N ARG A 6 11.98 10.96 -8.94
CA ARG A 6 11.53 11.20 -7.56
C ARG A 6 10.06 10.81 -7.33
N ARG A 7 9.20 10.99 -8.34
CA ARG A 7 7.78 10.58 -8.27
C ARG A 7 7.66 9.05 -8.23
N VAL A 8 8.42 8.33 -9.05
CA VAL A 8 8.43 6.85 -9.07
C VAL A 8 8.87 6.28 -7.71
N ASP A 9 9.95 6.80 -7.15
CA ASP A 9 10.44 6.36 -5.82
C ASP A 9 9.42 6.62 -4.72
N THR A 10 8.77 7.78 -4.76
CA THR A 10 7.74 8.15 -3.78
C THR A 10 6.54 7.21 -3.87
N VAL A 11 6.04 6.95 -5.08
CA VAL A 11 4.90 6.05 -5.31
C VAL A 11 5.22 4.63 -4.85
N ARG A 12 6.44 4.15 -5.13
CA ARG A 12 6.91 2.82 -4.69
C ARG A 12 7.01 2.71 -3.17
N ALA A 13 7.52 3.74 -2.51
CA ALA A 13 7.62 3.82 -1.05
C ALA A 13 6.22 3.83 -0.41
N PHE A 14 5.32 4.69 -0.89
CA PHE A 14 3.93 4.74 -0.42
C PHE A 14 3.20 3.40 -0.62
N GLY A 15 3.41 2.73 -1.76
CA GLY A 15 2.81 1.42 -2.00
C GLY A 15 3.26 0.37 -0.99
N THR A 16 4.53 0.42 -0.59
CA THR A 16 5.08 -0.48 0.45
C THR A 16 4.53 -0.15 1.83
N VAL A 17 4.44 1.14 2.19
CA VAL A 17 3.86 1.58 3.47
C VAL A 17 2.39 1.14 3.57
N ALA A 18 1.60 1.32 2.50
CA ALA A 18 0.21 0.91 2.47
C ALA A 18 0.06 -0.61 2.66
N LEU A 19 0.90 -1.42 1.99
CA LEU A 19 0.91 -2.88 2.20
C LEU A 19 1.24 -3.27 3.65
N VAL A 20 2.28 -2.68 4.23
CA VAL A 20 2.69 -2.96 5.62
C VAL A 20 1.59 -2.56 6.60
N ALA A 21 0.98 -1.39 6.40
CA ALA A 21 -0.11 -0.90 7.24
C ALA A 21 -1.35 -1.80 7.15
N GLY A 22 -1.72 -2.24 5.95
CA GLY A 22 -2.82 -3.18 5.76
C GLY A 22 -2.56 -4.53 6.43
N PHE A 23 -1.35 -5.07 6.28
CA PHE A 23 -0.94 -6.31 6.93
C PHE A 23 -0.95 -6.21 8.47
N MET A 24 -0.39 -5.13 9.02
CA MET A 24 -0.41 -4.88 10.46
C MET A 24 -1.83 -4.72 10.99
N THR A 25 -2.71 -4.05 10.24
CA THR A 25 -4.13 -3.91 10.62
C THR A 25 -4.80 -5.27 10.74
N THR A 26 -4.57 -6.17 9.77
CA THR A 26 -5.09 -7.55 9.83
C THR A 26 -4.54 -8.31 11.03
N LEU A 27 -3.22 -8.27 11.27
CA LEU A 27 -2.59 -8.96 12.39
C LEU A 27 -3.11 -8.46 13.74
N LEU A 28 -3.21 -7.14 13.91
CA LEU A 28 -3.72 -6.54 15.15
C LEU A 28 -5.18 -6.89 15.39
N THR A 29 -6.00 -6.91 14.33
CA THR A 29 -7.42 -7.27 14.42
C THR A 29 -7.61 -8.73 14.82
N MET A 30 -6.83 -9.63 14.20
CA MET A 30 -6.83 -11.05 14.56
C MET A 30 -6.35 -11.26 16.01
N SER A 31 -5.29 -10.56 16.42
CA SER A 31 -4.76 -10.64 17.78
C SER A 31 -5.70 -10.08 18.84
N SER A 32 -6.54 -9.10 18.50
CA SER A 32 -7.44 -8.46 19.45
C SER A 32 -8.75 -9.21 19.68
N GLY A 33 -8.99 -10.31 18.94
CA GLY A 33 -10.28 -11.03 18.97
C GLY A 33 -11.46 -10.17 18.53
N TYR A 34 -11.20 -9.13 17.73
CA TYR A 34 -12.23 -8.17 17.32
C TYR A 34 -12.95 -8.71 16.06
N GLU A 35 -14.24 -9.01 16.19
CA GLU A 35 -15.04 -9.58 15.10
C GLU A 35 -15.68 -8.55 14.16
N GLY A 36 -15.49 -7.25 14.41
CA GLY A 36 -16.08 -6.22 13.56
C GLY A 36 -15.42 -6.15 12.17
N LEU A 37 -16.22 -5.80 11.17
CA LEU A 37 -15.81 -5.70 9.76
C LEU A 37 -14.93 -4.48 9.44
N LYS A 38 -15.03 -3.39 10.23
CA LYS A 38 -14.34 -2.11 9.95
C LYS A 38 -12.82 -2.24 9.71
N PRO A 39 -12.04 -2.91 10.57
CA PRO A 39 -10.59 -3.05 10.40
C PRO A 39 -10.24 -3.89 9.18
N HIS A 40 -11.05 -4.90 8.84
CA HIS A 40 -10.86 -5.72 7.65
C HIS A 40 -11.06 -4.91 6.37
N ILE A 41 -12.07 -4.02 6.34
CA ILE A 41 -12.30 -3.11 5.21
C ILE A 41 -11.11 -2.15 5.05
N VAL A 42 -10.61 -1.58 6.15
CA VAL A 42 -9.43 -0.69 6.13
C VAL A 42 -8.20 -1.45 5.65
N ALA A 43 -7.96 -2.65 6.16
CA ALA A 43 -6.85 -3.50 5.73
C ALA A 43 -6.92 -3.82 4.23
N ALA A 44 -8.11 -4.19 3.74
CA ALA A 44 -8.33 -4.47 2.32
C ALA A 44 -8.05 -3.24 1.45
N PHE A 45 -8.52 -2.06 1.85
CA PHE A 45 -8.22 -0.81 1.15
C PHE A 45 -6.72 -0.52 1.09
N LEU A 46 -6.03 -0.63 2.23
CA LEU A 46 -4.59 -0.39 2.31
C LEU A 46 -3.78 -1.36 1.45
N ILE A 47 -4.15 -2.64 1.45
CA ILE A 47 -3.52 -3.66 0.59
C ILE A 47 -3.75 -3.34 -0.89
N LEU A 48 -4.99 -3.04 -1.27
CA LEU A 48 -5.34 -2.75 -2.67
C LEU A 48 -4.64 -1.48 -3.17
N THR A 49 -4.62 -0.41 -2.37
CA THR A 49 -3.88 0.82 -2.67
C THR A 49 -2.38 0.55 -2.78
N GLY A 50 -1.82 -0.26 -1.89
CA GLY A 50 -0.40 -0.60 -1.92
C GLY A 50 0.02 -1.37 -3.18
N ILE A 51 -0.82 -2.31 -3.63
CA ILE A 51 -0.65 -3.02 -4.89
C ILE A 51 -0.75 -2.04 -6.08
N GLY A 52 -1.80 -1.20 -6.11
CA GLY A 52 -2.02 -0.24 -7.19
C GLY A 52 -0.85 0.74 -7.38
N LEU A 53 -0.30 1.26 -6.28
CA LEU A 53 0.85 2.16 -6.31
C LEU A 53 2.13 1.45 -6.82
N ARG A 54 2.37 0.19 -6.43
CA ARG A 54 3.51 -0.57 -6.99
C ARG A 54 3.36 -0.83 -8.49
N ILE A 55 2.13 -1.05 -8.97
CA ILE A 55 1.84 -1.18 -10.40
C ILE A 55 2.07 0.15 -11.13
N GLU A 56 1.57 1.28 -10.59
CA GLU A 56 1.79 2.61 -11.20
C GLU A 56 3.29 2.95 -11.30
N ALA A 57 4.06 2.66 -10.25
CA ALA A 57 5.51 2.83 -10.26
C ALA A 57 6.16 1.97 -11.36
N ALA A 58 5.78 0.70 -11.49
CA ALA A 58 6.33 -0.20 -12.51
C ALA A 58 5.98 0.21 -13.95
N ILE A 59 4.77 0.75 -14.18
CA ILE A 59 4.37 1.26 -15.51
C ILE A 59 5.14 2.55 -15.84
N THR A 60 5.26 3.46 -14.87
CA THR A 60 5.94 4.75 -15.07
C THR A 60 7.43 4.55 -15.36
N ASP A 61 8.06 3.60 -14.67
CA ASP A 61 9.46 3.20 -14.87
C ASP A 61 9.70 2.62 -16.28
N ARG A 62 8.80 1.77 -16.77
CA ARG A 62 8.88 1.20 -18.14
C ARG A 62 8.63 2.20 -19.27
N THR A 63 8.02 3.34 -18.97
CA THR A 63 7.69 4.39 -19.96
C THR A 63 8.68 5.55 -19.88
N SER A 64 9.80 5.38 -19.16
CA SER A 64 10.91 6.34 -19.08
C SER A 64 12.10 5.88 -19.89
#